data_AF-A0A929ZGE5-F1
#
_entry.id   AF-A0A929ZGE5-F1
#
_cell.length_a   1.000
_cell.length_b   1.000
_cell.length_c   1.000
_cell.angle_alpha   90.00
_cell.angle_beta   90.00
_cell.angle_gamma   90.00
#
_symmetry.space_group_name_H-M   'P 1'
#
loop_
_entity.id
_entity.type
_entity.pdbx_description
1 polymer ?
#
loop_
_entity_poly.entity_id
_entity_poly.type
_entity_poly.pdbx_seq_one_letter_code
_entity_poly.pdbx_strand_id
1 'polypeptide(L)' 'SDTVWDGPHRPAIALRGGTLRLKPLFGRVPRVYAADPDAGSTLIPLDVRIVDGQAVVSLPDLNVWQVLHVLL' A
#
# COMPACT_ATOMS: atom_id res chain seq x y z
N SER A 1 5.66 -23.77 -7.20
CA SER A 1 4.21 -23.94 -7.41
C SER A 1 3.41 -22.72 -6.94
N ASP A 2 4.05 -21.58 -6.66
CA ASP A 2 3.47 -20.47 -5.87
C ASP A 2 3.01 -19.28 -6.72
N THR A 3 2.92 -19.45 -8.04
CA THR A 3 2.53 -18.38 -8.97
C THR A 3 1.42 -18.81 -9.94
N VAL A 4 0.87 -20.02 -9.75
CA VAL A 4 -0.24 -20.53 -10.57
C VAL A 4 -1.53 -20.02 -9.97
N TRP A 5 -2.32 -19.32 -10.78
CA TRP A 5 -3.58 -18.73 -10.35
C TRP A 5 -4.61 -19.81 -9.98
N ASP A 6 -4.82 -20.79 -10.87
CA ASP A 6 -5.92 -21.76 -10.79
C ASP A 6 -5.64 -23.02 -9.95
N GLY A 7 -4.65 -22.95 -9.03
CA GLY A 7 -4.31 -24.04 -8.12
C GLY A 7 -4.90 -23.85 -6.72
N PRO A 8 -4.96 -24.90 -5.88
CA PRO A 8 -5.26 -24.73 -4.46
C PRO A 8 -4.16 -23.91 -3.78
N HIS A 9 -4.57 -22.88 -3.02
CA HIS A 9 -3.67 -22.01 -2.27
C HIS A 9 -3.81 -22.20 -0.77
N ARG A 10 -2.72 -21.97 -0.04
CA ARG A 10 -2.79 -21.83 1.42
C ARG A 10 -3.52 -20.51 1.73
N PRO A 11 -4.21 -20.41 2.88
CA PRO A 11 -4.76 -19.14 3.33
C PRO A 11 -3.67 -18.05 3.35
N ALA A 12 -4.05 -16.83 2.94
CA ALA A 12 -3.17 -15.69 3.02
C ALA A 12 -2.76 -15.42 4.48
N ILE A 13 -1.53 -14.95 4.67
CA ILE A 13 -1.03 -14.54 5.98
C ILE A 13 -1.15 -13.03 6.06
N ALA A 14 -1.84 -12.53 7.09
CA ALA A 14 -1.90 -11.11 7.36
C ALA A 14 -0.48 -10.54 7.57
N LEU A 15 -0.11 -9.61 6.70
CA LEU A 15 1.14 -8.87 6.75
C LEU A 15 0.93 -7.63 7.61
N ARG A 16 1.75 -7.49 8.65
CA ARG A 16 1.69 -6.32 9.53
C ARG A 16 2.30 -5.11 8.88
N GLY A 17 1.46 -4.15 8.56
CA GLY A 17 1.81 -2.85 8.01
C GLY A 17 2.96 -2.86 7.00
N GLY A 18 3.67 -1.75 6.97
CA GLY A 18 4.88 -1.63 6.19
C GLY A 18 5.30 -0.18 6.00
N THR A 19 6.46 0.02 5.41
CA THR A 19 6.89 1.35 4.96
C THR A 19 7.01 1.34 3.46
N LEU A 20 6.20 2.16 2.79
CA LEU A 20 6.34 2.43 1.38
C LEU A 20 7.23 3.66 1.19
N ARG A 21 8.23 3.54 0.32
CA ARG A 21 9.06 4.67 -0.13
C ARG A 21 8.78 4.93 -1.60
N LEU A 22 8.35 6.15 -1.90
CA LEU A 22 8.05 6.64 -3.24
C LEU A 22 9.05 7.71 -3.61
N LYS A 23 9.53 7.68 -4.86
CA LYS A 23 10.31 8.77 -5.43
C LYS A 23 9.38 9.92 -5.84
N PRO A 24 9.49 11.11 -5.23
CA PRO A 24 8.70 12.27 -5.63
C PRO A 24 8.97 12.63 -7.09
N LEU A 25 7.91 12.93 -7.84
CA LEU A 25 8.01 13.44 -9.20
C LEU A 25 7.99 14.97 -9.17
N PHE A 26 8.92 15.61 -9.88
CA PHE A 26 9.03 17.07 -9.98
C PHE A 26 9.09 17.81 -8.63
N GLY A 27 9.63 17.16 -7.59
CA GLY A 27 9.74 17.73 -6.25
C GLY A 27 8.40 17.88 -5.49
N ARG A 28 7.30 17.34 -6.02
CA ARG A 28 5.97 17.41 -5.38
C ARG A 28 5.79 16.33 -4.33
N VAL A 29 5.16 16.68 -3.21
CA VAL A 29 4.75 15.71 -2.18
C VAL A 29 3.45 15.05 -2.62
N PRO A 30 3.41 13.72 -2.82
CA PRO A 30 2.19 13.06 -3.25
C PRO A 30 1.16 13.01 -2.12
N ARG A 31 -0.12 12.93 -2.47
CA ARG A 31 -1.17 12.48 -1.57
C ARG A 31 -1.39 11.00 -1.82
N VAL A 32 -1.38 10.20 -0.76
CA VAL A 32 -1.51 8.74 -0.85
C VAL A 32 -2.74 8.29 -0.10
N TYR A 33 -3.46 7.37 -0.71
CA TYR A 33 -4.63 6.74 -0.14
C TYR A 33 -4.54 5.23 -0.28
N ALA A 34 -5.19 4.51 0.62
CA ALA A 34 -5.28 3.07 0.62
C ALA A 34 -6.73 2.58 0.58
N ALA A 35 -6.97 1.51 -0.17
CA ALA A 35 -8.19 0.73 -0.08
C ALA A 35 -7.81 -0.75 0.01
N ASP A 36 -8.42 -1.46 0.96
CA ASP A 36 -8.28 -2.90 1.15
C ASP A 36 -9.70 -3.46 1.35
N PRO A 37 -10.23 -4.26 0.40
CA PRO A 37 -11.60 -4.78 0.50
C PRO A 37 -11.78 -5.80 1.63
N ASP A 38 -10.70 -6.39 2.15
CA ASP A 38 -10.76 -7.31 3.28
C ASP A 38 -10.94 -6.55 4.60
N ALA A 39 -10.48 -5.28 4.66
CA ALA A 39 -10.60 -4.42 5.83
C ALA A 39 -11.79 -3.44 5.77
N GLY A 40 -12.26 -3.06 4.57
CA GLY A 40 -13.42 -2.18 4.40
C GLY A 40 -13.63 -1.64 2.98
N SER A 41 -14.72 -0.90 2.78
CA SER A 41 -15.12 -0.38 1.46
C SER A 41 -14.68 1.06 1.19
N THR A 42 -13.84 1.64 2.04
CA THR A 42 -13.49 3.07 1.99
C THR A 42 -12.03 3.31 1.65
N LEU A 43 -11.81 4.35 0.85
CA LEU A 43 -10.49 4.88 0.57
C LEU A 43 -10.01 5.73 1.77
N ILE A 44 -8.98 5.29 2.48
CA ILE A 44 -8.43 6.00 3.64
C ILE A 44 -7.22 6.85 3.24
N PRO A 45 -7.10 8.10 3.72
CA PRO A 45 -5.90 8.91 3.52
C PRO A 45 -4.74 8.36 4.36
N LEU A 46 -3.53 8.39 3.81
CA LEU A 46 -2.31 8.02 4.51
C LEU A 46 -1.39 9.24 4.69
N ASP A 47 -0.75 9.33 5.85
CA ASP A 47 0.22 10.38 6.13
C ASP A 47 1.51 10.18 5.33
N VAL A 48 1.94 11.24 4.66
CA VAL A 48 3.14 11.26 3.83
C VAL A 48 4.20 12.16 4.47
N ARG A 49 5.39 11.60 4.69
CA ARG A 49 6.55 12.35 5.20
C ARG A 49 7.65 12.38 4.15
N ILE A 50 8.39 13.48 4.03
CA ILE A 50 9.59 13.53 3.19
C ILE A 50 10.81 13.24 4.04
N VAL A 51 11.56 12.19 3.69
CA VAL A 51 12.80 11.76 4.34
C VAL A 51 13.84 11.47 3.26
N ASP A 52 14.99 12.15 3.32
CA ASP A 52 16.08 12.02 2.34
C ASP A 52 15.60 12.19 0.88
N GLY A 53 14.68 13.13 0.66
CA GLY A 53 14.09 13.39 -0.66
C GLY A 53 13.15 12.30 -1.18
N GLN A 54 12.78 11.32 -0.34
CA GLN A 54 11.77 10.30 -0.65
C GLN A 54 10.47 10.59 0.10
N ALA A 55 9.32 10.32 -0.52
CA ALA A 55 8.05 10.28 0.18
C ALA A 55 7.90 8.93 0.90
N VAL A 56 7.66 8.96 2.20
CA VAL A 56 7.60 7.81 3.10
C VAL A 56 6.21 7.72 3.70
N VAL A 57 5.58 6.55 3.57
CA VAL A 57 4.21 6.28 4.02
C VAL A 57 4.18 5.02 4.87
N SER A 58 3.48 5.06 5.99
CA SER A 58 3.18 3.89 6.80
C SER A 58 1.92 3.22 6.25
N LEU A 59 2.04 1.95 5.86
CA LEU A 59 0.92 1.17 5.34
C LEU A 59 0.14 0.51 6.50
N PRO A 60 -1.19 0.39 6.38
CA PRO A 60 -1.99 -0.46 7.26
C PRO A 60 -1.65 -1.95 7.03
N ASP A 61 -2.14 -2.79 7.94
CA ASP A 61 -2.05 -4.25 7.78
C ASP A 61 -2.73 -4.69 6.49
N LEU A 62 -2.14 -5.69 5.83
CA LEU A 62 -2.56 -6.21 4.53
C LEU A 62 -2.95 -7.68 4.68
N ASN A 63 -4.14 -8.05 4.22
CA ASN A 63 -4.57 -9.45 4.22
C ASN A 63 -4.29 -10.14 2.88
N VAL A 64 -5.09 -9.88 1.83
CA VAL A 64 -4.87 -10.45 0.49
C VAL A 64 -4.29 -9.43 -0.47
N TRP A 65 -4.93 -8.25 -0.59
CA TRP A 65 -4.47 -7.20 -1.49
C TRP A 65 -4.90 -5.81 -1.03
N GLN A 66 -4.12 -4.81 -1.41
CA GLN A 66 -4.42 -3.40 -1.15
C GLN A 66 -4.09 -2.59 -2.42
N VAL A 67 -4.94 -1.63 -2.74
CA VAL A 67 -4.70 -0.65 -3.80
C VAL A 67 -4.27 0.67 -3.18
N LEU A 68 -3.24 1.26 -3.77
CA LEU A 68 -2.78 2.60 -3.44
C LEU A 68 -3.16 3.57 -4.54
N HIS A 69 -3.88 4.63 -4.17
CA HIS A 69 -4.19 5.73 -5.06
C HIS A 69 -3.25 6.90 -4.75
N VAL A 70 -2.42 7.26 -5.72
CA VAL A 70 -1.37 8.29 -5.58
C VAL A 70 -1.66 9.47 -6.50
N LEU A 71 -1.71 10.66 -5.91
CA LEU A 71 -1.99 11.93 -6.60
C LEU A 71 -0.77 12.87 -6.46
N LEU A 72 -0.42 13.59 -7.53
CA LEU A 72 0.77 14.46 -7.65
C LEU A 72 0.41 15.96 -7.77
#